data_AF-A0AAP9J9K4-F1
#
_entry.id   AF-A0AAP9J9K4-F1
#
_cell.length_a   1.000
_cell.length_b   1.000
_cell.length_c   1.000
_cell.angle_alpha   90.00
_cell.angle_beta   90.00
_cell.angle_gamma   90.00
#
_symmetry.space_group_name_H-M   'P 1'
#
loop_
_entity.id
_entity.type
_entity.pdbx_description
1 polymer ?
#
loop_
_entity_poly.entity_id
_entity_poly.type
_entity_poly.pdbx_seq_one_letter_code
_entity_poly.pdbx_strand_id
1 'polypeptide(L)'
;MNANLILPLILIVGMFWFMNRQQKKQRAAQEERQNSLEKGSEVVTIGGLHAVVDSVDKVAKTVDLDAEGVILTFDLAAIRTIKPKAPAAGEKVVVDDLKPAETPAEDKIVNTNEPADK
;
A
#
# COMPACT_ATOMS: atom_id res chain seq x y z
N MET A 1 41.90 -17.43 19.95
CA MET A 1 40.64 -16.95 19.36
C MET A 1 40.49 -17.60 18.00
N ASN A 2 39.42 -18.35 17.80
CA ASN A 2 39.38 -19.44 16.83
C ASN A 2 38.84 -18.88 15.51
N ALA A 3 39.63 -18.87 14.44
CA ALA A 3 39.23 -18.29 13.16
C ALA A 3 37.92 -18.90 12.58
N ASN A 4 37.64 -20.17 12.90
CA ASN A 4 36.38 -20.85 12.54
C ASN A 4 35.12 -20.25 13.18
N LEU A 5 35.24 -19.50 14.29
CA LEU A 5 34.11 -18.80 14.94
C LEU A 5 33.93 -17.38 14.36
N ILE A 6 34.98 -16.81 13.78
CA ILE A 6 34.97 -15.46 13.19
C ILE A 6 34.25 -15.47 11.83
N LEU A 7 34.42 -16.54 11.04
CA LEU A 7 33.78 -16.70 9.73
C LEU A 7 32.24 -16.68 9.78
N PRO A 8 31.54 -17.47 10.63
CA PRO A 8 30.08 -17.38 10.75
C PRO A 8 29.62 -16.04 11.37
N LEU A 9 30.42 -15.42 12.24
CA LEU A 9 30.10 -14.13 12.85
C LEU A 9 30.06 -13.00 11.81
N ILE A 10 31.02 -12.98 10.89
CA ILE A 10 31.08 -12.00 9.78
C ILE A 10 29.86 -12.15 8.85
N LEU A 11 29.43 -13.39 8.57
CA LEU A 11 28.24 -13.64 7.75
C LEU A 11 26.96 -13.10 8.41
N ILE A 12 26.78 -13.31 9.71
CA ILE A 12 25.60 -12.80 10.45
C ILE A 12 25.58 -11.26 10.44
N VAL A 13 26.73 -10.63 10.69
CA VAL A 13 26.85 -9.15 10.67
C VAL A 13 26.57 -8.60 9.26
N GLY A 14 27.06 -9.25 8.21
CA GLY A 14 26.79 -8.87 6.82
C GLY A 14 25.31 -8.97 6.46
N MET A 15 24.65 -10.06 6.87
CA MET A 15 23.20 -10.26 6.69
C MET A 15 22.39 -9.18 7.43
N PHE A 16 22.74 -8.89 8.69
CA PHE A 16 22.04 -7.90 9.50
C PHE A 16 22.18 -6.47 8.94
N TRP A 17 23.35 -6.11 8.42
CA TRP A 17 23.58 -4.81 7.79
C TRP A 17 22.73 -4.63 6.52
N PHE A 18 22.66 -5.66 5.69
CA PHE A 18 21.83 -5.63 4.49
C PHE A 18 20.32 -5.59 4.82
N MET A 19 19.89 -6.39 5.78
CA MET A 19 18.50 -6.44 6.24
C MET A 19 18.04 -5.11 6.84
N ASN A 20 18.85 -4.49 7.70
CA ASN A 20 18.52 -3.21 8.33
C ASN A 20 18.34 -2.09 7.29
N ARG A 21 19.14 -2.11 6.22
CA ARG A 21 19.00 -1.16 5.10
C ARG A 21 17.71 -1.38 4.30
N GLN A 22 17.31 -2.63 4.07
CA GLN A 22 16.06 -2.96 3.38
C GLN A 22 14.83 -2.60 4.23
N GLN A 23 14.86 -2.89 5.53
CA GLN A 23 13.76 -2.56 6.45
C GLN A 23 13.52 -1.05 6.55
N LYS A 24 14.57 -0.23 6.57
CA LYS A 24 14.44 1.23 6.61
C LYS A 24 13.68 1.79 5.41
N LYS A 25 13.85 1.21 4.21
CA LYS A 25 13.10 1.59 3.00
C LYS A 25 11.61 1.26 3.10
N GLN A 26 11.27 0.10 3.64
CA GLN A 26 9.87 -0.31 3.80
C GLN A 26 9.13 0.57 4.81
N ARG A 27 9.80 0.95 5.91
CA ARG A 27 9.25 1.88 6.91
C ARG A 27 9.07 3.29 6.35
N ALA A 28 10.07 3.81 5.63
CA ALA A 28 9.99 5.11 4.98
C ALA A 28 8.83 5.17 3.96
N ALA A 29 8.63 4.12 3.16
CA ALA A 29 7.52 4.04 2.22
C ALA A 29 6.14 3.99 2.92
N GLN A 30 6.06 3.39 4.12
CA GLN A 30 4.83 3.42 4.93
C GLN A 30 4.55 4.81 5.52
N GLU A 31 5.58 5.53 5.94
CA GLU A 31 5.47 6.90 6.45
C GLU A 31 5.07 7.89 5.34
N GLU A 32 5.63 7.73 4.13
CA GLU A 32 5.33 8.58 2.97
C GLU A 32 3.85 8.46 2.55
N ARG A 33 3.28 7.24 2.53
CA ARG A 33 1.85 7.03 2.27
C ARG A 33 0.93 7.63 3.33
N GLN A 34 1.39 7.71 4.58
CA GLN A 34 0.63 8.37 5.65
C GLN A 34 0.68 9.90 5.53
N ASN A 35 1.72 10.45 4.91
CA ASN A 35 1.84 11.89 4.68
C ASN A 35 1.02 12.39 3.48
N SER A 36 0.67 11.54 2.51
CA SER A 36 -0.23 11.90 1.41
C SER A 36 -1.71 11.94 1.79
N LEU A 37 -2.06 11.66 3.05
CA LEU A 37 -3.44 11.76 3.54
C LEU A 37 -3.76 13.20 3.92
N GLU A 38 -4.56 13.83 3.08
CA GLU A 38 -5.09 15.17 3.30
C GLU A 38 -6.61 15.11 3.56
N LYS A 39 -7.11 16.02 4.39
CA LYS A 39 -8.55 16.19 4.62
C LYS A 39 -9.26 16.48 3.30
N GLY A 40 -10.38 15.80 3.07
CA GLY A 40 -11.17 15.89 1.85
C GLY A 40 -10.70 14.99 0.71
N SER A 41 -9.65 14.19 0.91
CA SER A 41 -9.25 13.16 -0.07
C SER A 41 -10.27 12.03 -0.14
N GLU A 42 -10.54 11.54 -1.34
CA GLU A 42 -11.35 10.34 -1.52
C GLU A 42 -10.46 9.12 -1.29
N VAL A 43 -10.90 8.19 -0.46
CA VAL A 43 -10.12 7.01 -0.10
C VAL A 43 -10.94 5.74 -0.32
N VAL A 44 -10.22 4.65 -0.57
CA VAL A 44 -10.79 3.31 -0.62
C VAL A 44 -10.13 2.48 0.46
N THR A 45 -10.92 1.96 1.40
CA THR A 45 -10.41 1.05 2.44
C THR A 45 -10.12 -0.34 1.86
N ILE A 46 -9.44 -1.18 2.62
CA ILE A 46 -9.13 -2.57 2.21
C ILE A 46 -10.41 -3.36 1.89
N GLY A 47 -11.50 -3.10 2.61
CA GLY A 47 -12.81 -3.73 2.40
C GLY A 47 -13.60 -3.18 1.21
N GLY A 48 -13.03 -2.24 0.45
CA GLY A 48 -13.72 -1.59 -0.67
C GLY A 48 -14.72 -0.51 -0.25
N LEU A 49 -14.65 0.00 0.98
CA LEU A 49 -15.45 1.16 1.39
C LEU A 49 -14.87 2.41 0.72
N HIS A 50 -15.69 3.11 -0.05
CA HIS A 50 -15.38 4.42 -0.59
C HIS A 50 -15.87 5.48 0.39
N ALA A 51 -14.97 6.36 0.82
CA ALA A 51 -15.30 7.41 1.77
C ALA A 51 -14.40 8.63 1.54
N VAL A 52 -14.73 9.73 2.21
CA VAL A 52 -13.94 10.96 2.19
C VAL A 52 -13.29 11.17 3.56
N VAL A 53 -12.04 11.60 3.58
CA VAL A 53 -11.32 11.89 4.82
C VAL A 53 -11.89 13.16 5.47
N ASP A 54 -12.47 13.05 6.64
CA ASP A 54 -12.90 14.20 7.45
C ASP A 54 -11.74 14.74 8.32
N SER A 55 -11.04 13.81 8.96
CA SER A 55 -10.07 14.10 10.01
C SER A 55 -8.97 13.04 10.04
N VAL A 56 -7.73 13.43 10.36
CA VAL A 56 -6.58 12.54 10.43
C VAL A 56 -5.86 12.79 11.75
N ASP A 57 -5.76 11.78 12.60
CA ASP A 57 -4.95 11.80 13.81
C ASP A 57 -3.65 11.01 13.59
N LYS A 58 -2.56 11.75 13.40
CA LYS A 58 -1.21 11.17 13.20
C LYS A 58 -0.60 10.61 14.49
N VAL A 59 -1.09 11.00 15.66
CA VAL A 59 -0.59 10.54 16.97
C VAL A 59 -1.24 9.20 17.32
N ALA A 60 -2.56 9.13 17.22
CA ALA A 60 -3.33 7.90 17.46
C ALA A 60 -3.26 6.90 16.28
N LYS A 61 -2.77 7.35 15.11
CA LYS A 61 -2.72 6.61 13.85
C LYS A 61 -4.10 6.22 13.32
N THR A 62 -5.09 7.08 13.54
CA THR A 62 -6.47 6.89 13.08
C THR A 62 -6.87 7.95 12.07
N VAL A 63 -7.91 7.65 11.28
CA VAL A 63 -8.52 8.52 10.29
C VAL A 63 -10.03 8.43 10.42
N ASP A 64 -10.68 9.58 10.46
CA ASP A 64 -12.13 9.67 10.44
C ASP A 64 -12.60 9.80 9.00
N LEU A 65 -13.44 8.86 8.59
CA LEU A 65 -13.99 8.75 7.26
C LEU A 65 -15.48 9.09 7.29
N ASP A 66 -15.89 9.99 6.39
CA ASP A 66 -17.29 10.27 6.13
C ASP A 66 -17.80 9.33 5.02
N ALA A 67 -18.73 8.45 5.40
CA ALA A 67 -19.48 7.59 4.51
C ALA A 67 -20.96 7.99 4.57
N GLU A 68 -21.40 8.77 3.59
CA GLU A 68 -22.80 9.23 3.44
C GLU A 68 -23.39 9.91 4.69
N GLY A 69 -22.57 10.69 5.40
CA GLY A 69 -22.97 11.41 6.62
C GLY A 69 -22.76 10.63 7.91
N VAL A 70 -22.25 9.40 7.84
CA VAL A 70 -21.79 8.64 9.01
C VAL A 70 -20.28 8.75 9.12
N ILE A 71 -19.80 9.33 10.23
CA ILE A 71 -18.37 9.43 10.52
C ILE A 71 -17.92 8.16 11.25
N LEU A 72 -16.94 7.48 10.68
CA LEU A 72 -16.36 6.25 11.22
C LEU A 72 -14.86 6.42 11.37
N THR A 73 -14.34 6.05 12.54
CA THR A 73 -12.90 6.05 12.81
C THR A 73 -12.28 4.72 12.40
N PHE A 74 -11.28 4.77 11.54
CA PHE A 74 -10.50 3.62 11.08
C PHE A 74 -9.01 3.83 11.39
N ASP A 75 -8.25 2.74 11.44
CA ASP A 75 -6.80 2.82 11.45
C ASP A 75 -6.27 3.34 10.11
N LEU A 76 -5.19 4.13 10.14
CA LEU A 76 -4.49 4.57 8.93
C LEU A 76 -4.02 3.40 8.05
N ALA A 77 -3.75 2.25 8.67
CA ALA A 77 -3.36 1.02 7.98
C ALA A 77 -4.51 0.39 7.17
N ALA A 78 -5.77 0.77 7.43
CA ALA A 78 -6.94 0.26 6.74
C ALA A 78 -7.19 0.94 5.38
N ILE A 79 -6.43 1.99 5.04
CA ILE A 79 -6.54 2.71 3.78
C ILE A 79 -5.67 2.02 2.70
N ARG A 80 -6.31 1.58 1.62
CA ARG A 80 -5.64 0.91 0.49
C ARG A 80 -5.20 1.90 -0.58
N THR A 81 -6.09 2.82 -0.93
CA THR A 81 -5.90 3.76 -2.03
C THR A 81 -6.32 5.15 -1.60
N ILE A 82 -5.52 6.16 -1.92
CA ILE A 82 -5.82 7.57 -1.68
C ILE A 82 -5.91 8.23 -3.05
N LYS A 83 -7.06 8.84 -3.35
CA LYS A 83 -7.22 9.77 -4.45
C LYS A 83 -7.18 11.19 -3.87
N PRO A 84 -6.06 11.90 -4.02
CA PRO A 84 -5.97 13.28 -3.56
C PRO A 84 -7.03 14.12 -4.31
N LYS A 85 -7.72 14.99 -3.56
CA LYS A 85 -8.74 15.88 -4.11
C LYS A 85 -8.07 16.87 -5.04
N ALA A 86 -8.38 16.82 -6.33
CA ALA A 86 -7.96 17.83 -7.29
C ALA A 86 -8.52 19.21 -6.84
N PRO A 87 -7.68 20.26 -6.78
CA PRO A 87 -8.15 21.59 -6.45
C PRO A 87 -9.12 22.07 -7.55
N ALA A 88 -10.33 22.47 -7.15
CA ALA A 88 -11.33 22.94 -8.07
C ALA A 88 -10.99 24.36 -8.56
N ALA A 89 -10.47 24.47 -9.80
CA ALA A 89 -10.95 25.34 -10.89
C ALA A 89 -9.83 25.67 -11.92
N GLY A 90 -10.01 25.23 -13.18
CA GLY A 90 -9.46 25.90 -14.37
C GLY A 90 -8.12 25.43 -14.93
N GLU A 91 -8.19 24.54 -15.93
CA GLU A 91 -7.32 24.47 -17.12
C GLU A 91 -5.80 24.22 -16.96
N LYS A 92 -5.40 22.94 -16.96
CA LYS A 92 -4.70 22.26 -18.07
C LYS A 92 -4.37 20.81 -17.71
N VAL A 93 -5.01 19.90 -18.44
CA VAL A 93 -4.60 18.51 -18.56
C VAL A 93 -3.27 18.48 -19.33
N VAL A 94 -2.23 17.92 -18.72
CA VAL A 94 -1.16 17.25 -19.47
C VAL A 94 -1.31 15.77 -19.16
N VAL A 95 -1.97 15.10 -20.08
CA VAL A 95 -1.84 13.67 -20.32
C VAL A 95 -0.39 13.42 -20.76
N ASP A 96 0.34 12.58 -20.02
CA ASP A 96 1.38 11.78 -20.64
C ASP A 96 0.75 10.42 -20.92
N ASP A 97 0.06 10.37 -22.05
CA ASP A 97 -0.39 9.16 -22.71
C ASP A 97 0.80 8.50 -23.39
N LEU A 98 1.17 7.30 -22.94
CA LEU A 98 1.57 6.23 -23.87
C LEU A 98 0.65 5.02 -23.68
N LYS A 99 -0.58 5.24 -24.15
CA LYS A 99 -1.31 4.50 -25.20
C LYS A 99 -1.22 2.95 -25.24
N PRO A 100 -2.35 2.26 -25.47
CA PRO A 100 -2.54 0.83 -25.28
C PRO A 100 -2.30 0.00 -26.55
N ALA A 101 -2.11 -1.29 -26.36
CA ALA A 101 -2.42 -2.32 -27.34
C ALA A 101 -3.15 -3.46 -26.64
N GLU A 102 -4.40 -3.66 -27.04
CA GLU A 102 -5.26 -4.77 -26.65
C GLU A 102 -4.81 -6.10 -27.29
N THR A 103 -4.85 -7.16 -26.48
CA THR A 103 -5.26 -8.58 -26.72
C THR A 103 -4.82 -9.34 -27.99
N PRO A 104 -4.50 -10.66 -27.89
CA PRO A 104 -5.60 -11.63 -27.86
C PRO A 104 -5.42 -12.81 -26.89
N ALA A 105 -6.59 -13.37 -26.57
CA ALA A 105 -6.94 -14.61 -25.90
C ALA A 105 -5.99 -15.81 -26.07
N GLU A 106 -5.88 -16.61 -25.00
CA GLU A 106 -6.09 -18.08 -24.96
C GLU A 106 -5.94 -18.50 -23.49
N ASP A 107 -7.05 -18.63 -22.76
CA ASP A 107 -7.71 -19.90 -22.46
C ASP A 107 -6.74 -21.02 -22.03
N LYS A 108 -6.65 -21.25 -20.72
CA LYS A 108 -6.57 -22.59 -20.11
C LYS A 108 -6.82 -22.48 -18.61
N ILE A 109 -8.09 -22.66 -18.28
CA ILE A 109 -8.58 -23.22 -17.03
C ILE A 109 -7.85 -24.55 -16.77
N VAL A 110 -7.06 -24.63 -15.71
CA VAL A 110 -6.80 -25.92 -15.02
C VAL A 110 -7.14 -25.72 -13.57
N ASN A 111 -8.43 -25.92 -13.31
CA ASN A 111 -8.93 -26.29 -12.01
C ASN A 111 -8.58 -27.78 -11.83
N THR A 112 -7.56 -28.09 -11.02
CA THR A 112 -7.38 -29.45 -10.49
C THR A 112 -8.10 -29.51 -9.16
N ASN A 113 -9.43 -29.57 -9.23
CA ASN A 113 -10.19 -30.27 -8.22
C ASN A 113 -9.98 -31.75 -8.52
N GLU A 114 -9.41 -32.44 -7.56
CA GLU A 114 -9.28 -33.89 -7.49
C GLU A 114 -10.58 -34.47 -6.91
N PRO A 115 -11.33 -35.31 -7.65
CA PRO A 115 -12.29 -36.21 -7.05
C PRO A 115 -11.90 -37.64 -7.41
N ALA A 116 -11.48 -38.42 -6.42
CA ALA A 116 -11.45 -39.86 -6.53
C ALA A 116 -11.83 -40.47 -5.17
N ASP A 117 -13.14 -40.43 -4.92
CA ASP A 117 -13.79 -41.36 -3.99
C ASP A 117 -14.02 -42.67 -4.76
N LYS A 118 -13.33 -43.73 -4.34
CA LYS A 118 -13.70 -45.12 -4.59
C LYS A 118 -13.00 -46.06 -3.62
#